data_AF-A0A933ZHS8-F1
#
_entry.id   AF-A0A933ZHS8-F1
#
_cell.length_a   1.000
_cell.length_b   1.000
_cell.length_c   1.000
_cell.angle_alpha   90.00
_cell.angle_beta   90.00
_cell.angle_gamma   90.00
#
_symmetry.space_group_name_H-M   'P 1'
#
loop_
_entity.id
_entity.type
_entity.pdbx_description
1 polymer ?
#
loop_
_entity_poly.entity_id
_entity_poly.type
_entity_poly.pdbx_seq_one_letter_code
_entity_poly.pdbx_strand_id
1 'polypeptide(L)'
;MKPREKLPWEIIWQHDGHVTDVVLTSMADGEEAIVPEVALDHVGGCDSCSRRLGDAALLSIRVDDHIVAAAAQARAARPRFPWAAVMVALTVAGLGMIPTLLRAPAWLAATSATLVQGLPLYVRSGALMARTLPQGLQGTLLVSSFVSAFVLTLTGYGIARAMTRSRSLQEGGTR
;
A
#
# COMPACT_ATOMS: atom_id res chain seq x y z
N MET A 1 31.41 -2.10 -11.85
CA MET A 1 30.77 -2.40 -10.55
C MET A 1 31.78 -2.05 -9.46
N LYS A 2 31.42 -1.27 -8.44
CA LYS A 2 32.38 -0.95 -7.36
C LYS A 2 32.60 -2.22 -6.51
N PRO A 3 33.84 -2.52 -6.08
CA PRO A 3 34.07 -3.63 -5.16
C PRO A 3 33.24 -3.41 -3.90
N ARG A 4 32.53 -4.47 -3.46
CA ARG A 4 31.75 -4.43 -2.22
C ARG A 4 32.71 -4.43 -1.04
N GLU A 5 32.37 -3.66 -0.01
CA GLU A 5 33.10 -3.68 1.25
C GLU A 5 32.95 -5.07 1.89
N LYS A 6 34.07 -5.62 2.35
CA LYS A 6 34.10 -6.93 3.00
C LYS A 6 33.64 -6.82 4.46
N LEU A 7 33.17 -7.92 5.03
CA LEU A 7 32.76 -7.95 6.44
C LEU A 7 33.94 -7.56 7.36
N PRO A 8 33.69 -6.76 8.42
CA PRO A 8 34.71 -6.39 9.40
C PRO A 8 35.21 -7.62 10.16
N TRP A 9 36.48 -7.59 10.58
CA TRP A 9 37.16 -8.79 11.11
C TRP A 9 36.52 -9.33 12.40
N GLU A 10 35.97 -8.42 13.20
CA GLU A 10 35.40 -8.71 14.52
C GLU A 10 34.13 -9.58 14.45
N ILE A 11 33.47 -9.63 13.29
CA ILE A 11 32.24 -10.41 13.09
C ILE A 11 32.45 -11.68 12.28
N ILE A 12 33.67 -11.97 11.81
CA ILE A 12 33.94 -13.16 10.98
C ILE A 12 34.13 -14.39 11.84
N TRP A 13 34.82 -14.23 12.97
CA TRP A 13 35.29 -15.34 13.80
C TRP A 13 34.61 -15.37 15.15
N GLN A 14 34.23 -16.57 15.58
CA GLN A 14 33.85 -16.87 16.95
C GLN A 14 35.12 -17.09 17.80
N HIS A 15 34.95 -17.03 19.12
CA HIS A 15 36.08 -17.23 20.06
C HIS A 15 36.67 -18.64 20.03
N ASP A 16 35.96 -19.61 19.46
CA ASP A 16 36.38 -21.00 19.31
C ASP A 16 37.14 -21.28 18.00
N GLY A 17 37.35 -20.26 17.16
CA GLY A 17 38.04 -20.39 15.88
C GLY A 17 37.14 -20.84 14.72
N HIS A 18 35.82 -20.95 14.92
CA HIS A 18 34.86 -21.16 13.84
C HIS A 18 34.36 -19.85 13.27
N VAL A 19 33.77 -19.90 12.07
CA VAL A 19 33.10 -18.71 11.51
C VAL A 19 31.77 -18.44 12.22
N THR A 20 31.39 -17.17 12.29
CA THR A 20 30.11 -16.75 12.86
C THR A 20 28.94 -17.15 11.96
N ASP A 21 27.73 -17.15 12.53
CA ASP A 21 26.51 -17.39 11.76
C ASP A 21 26.29 -16.33 10.68
N VAL A 22 26.77 -15.09 10.87
CA VAL A 22 26.68 -14.02 9.86
C VAL A 22 27.42 -14.40 8.58
N VAL A 23 28.61 -14.99 8.70
CA VAL A 23 29.37 -15.47 7.54
C VAL A 23 28.61 -16.62 6.86
N LEU A 24 28.14 -17.59 7.64
CA LEU A 24 27.43 -18.75 7.11
C LEU A 24 26.13 -18.38 6.42
N THR A 25 25.32 -17.49 6.99
CA THR A 25 24.09 -17.00 6.36
C THR A 25 24.39 -16.17 5.12
N SER A 26 25.42 -15.33 5.15
CA SER A 26 25.84 -14.56 3.96
C SER A 26 26.24 -15.50 2.81
N MET A 27 26.97 -16.58 3.11
CA MET A 27 27.30 -17.60 2.11
C MET A 27 26.05 -18.35 1.63
N ALA A 28 25.16 -18.75 2.54
CA ALA A 28 23.91 -19.43 2.19
C ALA A 28 23.00 -18.60 1.27
N ASP A 29 23.02 -17.27 1.43
CA ASP A 29 22.27 -16.32 0.59
C ASP A 29 22.97 -16.00 -0.75
N GLY A 30 24.13 -16.61 -1.03
CA GLY A 30 24.91 -16.36 -2.25
C GLY A 30 25.71 -15.06 -2.23
N GLU A 31 25.86 -14.43 -1.07
CA GLU A 31 26.56 -13.17 -0.86
C GLU A 31 28.06 -13.37 -0.55
N GLU A 32 28.70 -14.40 -1.10
CA GLU A 32 30.13 -14.70 -0.87
C GLU A 32 31.06 -13.53 -1.21
N ALA A 33 30.62 -12.62 -2.10
CA ALA A 33 31.35 -11.43 -2.47
C ALA A 33 31.67 -10.49 -1.28
N ILE A 34 30.87 -10.51 -0.20
CA ILE A 34 31.15 -9.71 1.01
C ILE A 34 32.01 -10.46 2.04
N VAL A 35 32.20 -11.77 1.88
CA VAL A 35 32.97 -12.61 2.79
C VAL A 35 34.46 -12.57 2.42
N PRO A 36 35.39 -12.36 3.38
CA PRO A 36 36.83 -12.46 3.11
C PRO A 36 37.27 -13.88 2.73
N GLU A 37 38.28 -13.98 1.85
CA GLU A 37 38.78 -15.26 1.31
C GLU A 37 39.21 -16.24 2.40
N VAL A 38 39.88 -15.76 3.45
CA VAL A 38 40.32 -16.58 4.59
C VAL A 38 39.17 -17.29 5.32
N ALA A 39 37.97 -16.71 5.34
CA ALA A 39 36.80 -17.33 5.93
C ALA A 39 36.19 -18.36 4.97
N LEU A 40 36.17 -18.07 3.66
CA LEU A 40 35.74 -19.02 2.62
C LEU A 40 36.61 -20.29 2.64
N ASP A 41 37.93 -20.10 2.67
CA ASP A 41 38.90 -21.20 2.74
C ASP A 41 38.70 -22.04 4.00
N HIS A 42 38.46 -21.40 5.16
CA HIS A 42 38.19 -22.12 6.40
C HIS A 42 36.88 -22.92 6.33
N VAL A 43 35.80 -22.36 5.79
CA VAL A 43 34.53 -23.11 5.65
C VAL A 43 34.73 -24.34 4.76
N GLY A 44 35.51 -24.21 3.68
CA GLY A 44 35.86 -25.33 2.80
C GLY A 44 36.77 -26.38 3.44
N GLY A 45 37.58 -25.99 4.44
CA GLY A 45 38.49 -26.90 5.15
C GLY A 45 37.96 -27.46 6.48
N CYS A 46 36.87 -26.89 7.03
CA CYS A 46 36.36 -27.25 8.35
C CYS A 46 34.99 -27.95 8.26
N ASP A 47 34.94 -29.24 8.59
CA ASP A 47 33.72 -30.06 8.56
C ASP A 47 32.57 -29.48 9.41
N SER A 48 32.90 -28.89 10.57
CA SER A 48 31.91 -28.28 11.47
C SER A 48 31.23 -27.08 10.81
N CYS A 49 32.02 -26.18 10.21
CA CYS A 49 31.51 -25.00 9.50
C CYS A 49 30.75 -25.39 8.24
N SER A 50 31.25 -26.36 7.46
CA SER A 50 30.55 -26.89 6.28
C SER A 50 29.19 -27.51 6.62
N ARG A 51 29.08 -28.25 7.73
CA ARG A 51 27.80 -28.80 8.19
C ARG A 51 26.82 -27.69 8.57
N ARG A 52 27.27 -26.70 9.35
CA ARG A 52 26.44 -25.54 9.75
C ARG A 52 25.99 -24.72 8.53
N LEU A 53 26.83 -24.58 7.50
CA LEU A 53 26.44 -23.95 6.23
C LEU A 53 25.30 -24.71 5.55
N GLY A 54 25.38 -26.05 5.50
CA GLY A 54 24.31 -26.89 4.95
C GLY A 54 23.00 -26.73 5.71
N ASP A 55 23.05 -26.68 7.05
CA ASP A 55 21.87 -26.46 7.89
C ASP A 55 21.26 -25.06 7.65
N ALA A 56 22.10 -24.02 7.52
CA ALA A 56 21.66 -22.66 7.22
C ALA A 56 21.01 -22.56 5.83
N ALA A 57 21.59 -23.21 4.81
CA ALA A 57 21.02 -23.25 3.46
C ALA A 57 19.66 -23.96 3.42
N LEU A 58 19.52 -25.09 4.13
CA LEU A 58 18.23 -25.79 4.25
C LEU A 58 17.18 -24.94 5.00
N LEU A 59 17.60 -24.15 5.98
CA LEU A 59 16.72 -23.24 6.69
C LEU A 59 16.21 -22.11 5.78
N SER A 60 17.08 -21.55 4.93
CA SER A 60 16.69 -20.53 3.94
C SER A 60 15.60 -21.05 2.98
N ILE A 61 15.74 -22.28 2.48
CA ILE A 61 14.73 -22.91 1.62
C ILE A 61 13.38 -23.08 2.34
N ARG A 62 13.38 -23.50 3.61
CA ARG A 62 12.13 -23.66 4.38
C ARG A 62 11.45 -22.33 4.67
N VAL A 63 12.22 -21.25 4.86
CA VAL A 63 11.66 -19.91 5.08
C VAL A 63 10.88 -19.45 3.85
N ASP A 64 11.38 -19.72 2.64
CA ASP A 64 10.67 -19.41 1.41
C ASP A 64 9.31 -20.14 1.32
N ASP A 65 9.27 -21.43 1.66
CA ASP A 65 8.02 -22.19 1.71
C ASP A 65 7.01 -21.57 2.68
N HIS A 66 7.46 -21.15 3.86
CA HIS A 66 6.62 -20.49 4.85
C HIS A 66 6.14 -19.11 4.40
N ILE A 67 6.99 -18.31 3.75
CA ILE A 67 6.60 -16.99 3.20
C ILE A 67 5.56 -17.16 2.09
N VAL A 68 5.76 -18.12 1.19
CA VAL A 68 4.81 -18.41 0.11
C VAL A 68 3.47 -18.88 0.68
N ALA A 69 3.49 -19.79 1.67
CA ALA A 69 2.29 -20.26 2.35
C ALA A 69 1.56 -19.12 3.08
N ALA A 70 2.28 -18.29 3.83
CA ALA A 70 1.72 -17.14 4.52
C ALA A 70 1.13 -16.11 3.55
N ALA A 71 1.80 -15.85 2.42
CA ALA A 71 1.30 -14.97 1.37
C ALA A 71 0.01 -15.52 0.71
N ALA A 72 -0.07 -16.84 0.48
CA ALA A 72 -1.27 -17.48 -0.03
C ALA A 72 -2.44 -17.36 0.96
N GLN A 73 -2.20 -17.62 2.25
CA GLN A 73 -3.21 -17.45 3.31
C GLN A 73 -3.66 -16.00 3.42
N ALA A 74 -2.73 -15.04 3.40
CA ALA A 74 -3.05 -13.61 3.43
C ALA A 74 -3.89 -13.19 2.22
N ARG A 75 -3.62 -13.72 1.02
CA ARG A 75 -4.45 -13.49 -0.17
C ARG A 75 -5.85 -14.10 -0.03
N ALA A 76 -5.96 -15.29 0.53
CA ALA A 76 -7.24 -15.95 0.78
C ALA A 76 -8.09 -15.21 1.84
N ALA A 77 -7.44 -14.62 2.85
CA ALA A 77 -8.08 -13.86 3.91
C ALA A 77 -8.43 -12.40 3.51
N ARG A 78 -8.00 -11.93 2.33
CA ARG A 78 -8.34 -10.57 1.89
C ARG A 78 -9.86 -10.44 1.75
N PRO A 79 -10.49 -9.47 2.43
CA PRO A 79 -11.92 -9.23 2.25
C PRO A 79 -12.17 -8.90 0.78
N ARG A 80 -13.28 -9.41 0.23
CA ARG A 80 -13.70 -9.10 -1.13
C ARG A 80 -13.85 -7.59 -1.25
N PHE A 81 -13.24 -7.01 -2.28
CA PHE A 81 -13.34 -5.58 -2.56
C PHE A 81 -14.83 -5.18 -2.63
N PRO A 82 -15.29 -4.18 -1.87
CA PRO A 82 -16.71 -3.86 -1.73
C PRO A 82 -17.21 -3.07 -2.95
N TRP A 83 -17.25 -3.72 -4.11
CA TRP A 83 -17.67 -3.13 -5.39
C TRP A 83 -19.03 -2.44 -5.31
N ALA A 84 -19.98 -3.04 -4.57
CA ALA A 84 -21.29 -2.43 -4.38
C ALA A 84 -21.20 -1.06 -3.70
N ALA A 85 -20.42 -0.93 -2.62
CA ALA A 85 -20.23 0.34 -1.93
C ALA A 85 -19.54 1.38 -2.82
N VAL A 86 -18.55 0.96 -3.62
CA VAL A 86 -17.86 1.83 -4.58
C VAL A 86 -18.81 2.32 -5.68
N MET A 87 -19.66 1.44 -6.23
CA MET A 87 -20.64 1.82 -7.25
C MET A 87 -21.72 2.75 -6.68
N VAL A 88 -22.16 2.52 -5.45
CA VAL A 88 -23.09 3.44 -4.76
C VAL A 88 -22.43 4.82 -4.55
N ALA A 89 -21.18 4.85 -4.09
CA ALA A 89 -20.46 6.11 -3.94
C ALA A 89 -20.28 6.85 -5.28
N LEU A 90 -19.92 6.13 -6.35
CA LEU A 90 -19.78 6.68 -7.71
C LEU A 90 -21.10 7.23 -8.27
N THR A 91 -22.20 6.51 -8.07
CA THR A 91 -23.53 6.96 -8.53
C THR A 91 -24.00 8.19 -7.77
N VAL A 92 -23.82 8.23 -6.44
CA VAL A 92 -24.13 9.42 -5.63
C VAL A 92 -23.27 10.61 -6.06
N ALA A 93 -21.96 10.40 -6.27
CA ALA A 93 -21.06 11.44 -6.75
C ALA A 93 -21.48 11.96 -8.14
N GLY A 94 -21.84 11.05 -9.07
CA GLY A 94 -22.31 11.40 -10.40
C GLY A 94 -23.61 12.21 -10.39
N LEU A 95 -24.60 11.79 -9.58
CA LEU A 95 -25.86 12.50 -9.39
C LEU A 95 -25.64 13.92 -8.82
N GLY A 96 -24.73 14.06 -7.85
CA GLY A 96 -24.34 15.35 -7.28
C GLY A 96 -23.71 16.31 -8.31
N MET A 97 -23.15 15.78 -9.40
CA MET A 97 -22.51 16.55 -10.46
C MET A 97 -23.50 17.06 -11.52
N ILE A 98 -24.73 16.54 -11.58
CA ILE A 98 -25.75 16.88 -12.58
C ILE A 98 -26.07 18.39 -12.63
N PRO A 99 -26.32 19.10 -11.50
CA PRO A 99 -26.65 20.52 -11.56
C PRO A 99 -25.52 21.36 -12.13
N THR A 100 -24.27 20.95 -11.88
CA THR A 100 -23.06 21.60 -12.39
C THR A 100 -22.94 21.36 -13.90
N LEU A 101 -23.17 20.13 -14.37
CA LEU A 101 -23.17 19.78 -15.79
C LEU A 101 -24.24 20.54 -16.58
N LEU A 102 -25.45 20.66 -16.04
CA LEU A 102 -26.54 21.41 -16.68
C LEU A 102 -26.26 22.92 -16.79
N ARG A 103 -25.39 23.47 -15.94
CA ARG A 103 -24.95 24.88 -15.96
C ARG A 103 -23.64 25.11 -16.71
N ALA A 104 -22.98 24.05 -17.21
CA ALA A 104 -21.65 24.12 -17.79
C ALA A 104 -21.52 24.27 -19.33
N PRO A 105 -22.57 24.53 -20.15
CA PRO A 105 -22.42 24.38 -21.61
C PRO A 105 -21.47 25.39 -22.28
N ALA A 106 -21.17 26.55 -21.68
CA ALA A 106 -20.28 27.56 -22.28
C ALA A 106 -18.80 27.43 -21.85
N TRP A 107 -18.52 26.94 -20.64
CA TRP A 107 -17.16 26.85 -20.09
C TRP A 107 -16.42 25.61 -20.59
N LEU A 108 -17.13 24.50 -20.80
CA LEU A 108 -16.54 23.16 -21.02
C LEU A 108 -15.77 23.06 -22.34
N ALA A 109 -16.21 23.80 -23.36
CA ALA A 109 -15.49 23.88 -24.64
C ALA A 109 -14.11 24.53 -24.49
N ALA A 110 -13.96 25.50 -23.57
CA ALA A 110 -12.70 26.22 -23.37
C ALA A 110 -11.72 25.54 -22.39
N THR A 111 -12.20 24.67 -21.49
CA THR A 111 -11.38 24.04 -20.43
C THR A 111 -11.11 22.55 -20.63
N SER A 112 -11.77 21.89 -21.58
CA SER A 112 -11.52 20.48 -21.87
C SER A 112 -10.07 20.20 -22.29
N ALA A 113 -9.46 21.10 -23.09
CA ALA A 113 -8.08 20.97 -23.55
C ALA A 113 -7.05 21.03 -22.39
N THR A 114 -7.26 21.91 -21.40
CA THR A 114 -6.39 22.03 -20.22
C THR A 114 -6.56 20.87 -19.25
N LEU A 115 -7.76 20.29 -19.16
CA LEU A 115 -8.04 19.15 -18.29
C LEU A 115 -7.37 17.87 -18.78
N VAL A 116 -7.39 17.60 -20.08
CA VAL A 116 -6.72 16.44 -20.69
C VAL A 116 -5.20 16.51 -20.48
N GLN A 117 -4.62 17.72 -20.57
CA GLN A 117 -3.19 17.93 -20.34
C GLN A 117 -2.80 17.87 -18.86
N GLY A 118 -3.69 18.27 -17.95
CA GLY A 118 -3.44 18.24 -16.50
C GLY A 118 -3.65 16.88 -15.84
N LEU A 119 -4.44 15.99 -16.46
CA LEU A 119 -4.79 14.68 -15.89
C LEU A 119 -3.59 13.85 -15.41
N PRO A 120 -2.48 13.72 -16.18
CA PRO A 120 -1.33 12.90 -15.77
C PRO A 120 -0.64 13.45 -14.52
N LEU A 121 -0.62 14.78 -14.35
CA LEU A 121 -0.05 15.44 -13.17
C LEU A 121 -0.88 15.15 -11.92
N TYR A 122 -2.21 15.23 -12.01
CA TYR A 122 -3.08 14.91 -10.87
C TYR A 122 -3.00 13.43 -10.48
N VAL A 123 -2.98 12.52 -11.47
CA VAL A 123 -2.82 11.08 -11.22
C VAL A 123 -1.49 10.78 -10.55
N ARG A 124 -0.39 11.38 -11.03
CA ARG A 124 0.95 11.18 -10.47
C ARG A 124 1.08 11.76 -9.06
N SER A 125 0.52 12.94 -8.81
CA SER A 125 0.49 13.57 -7.49
C SER A 125 -0.34 12.77 -6.49
N GLY A 126 -1.52 12.28 -6.90
CA GLY A 126 -2.35 11.40 -6.07
C GLY A 126 -1.67 10.08 -5.75
N ALA A 127 -1.00 9.46 -6.73
CA ALA A 127 -0.25 8.22 -6.52
C ALA A 127 0.96 8.41 -5.58
N LEU A 128 1.63 9.56 -5.65
CA LEU A 128 2.72 9.89 -4.74
C LEU A 128 2.21 10.12 -3.31
N MET A 129 1.14 10.90 -3.14
CA MET A 129 0.50 11.09 -1.82
C MET A 129 0.02 9.78 -1.21
N ALA A 130 -0.60 8.90 -2.00
CA ALA A 130 -1.06 7.59 -1.53
C ALA A 130 0.08 6.70 -1.03
N ARG A 131 1.29 6.85 -1.60
CA ARG A 131 2.48 6.08 -1.22
C ARG A 131 3.28 6.69 -0.08
N THR A 132 3.20 7.99 0.14
CA THR A 132 3.98 8.70 1.17
C THR A 132 3.20 8.95 2.46
N LEU A 133 1.92 8.62 2.53
CA LEU A 133 1.10 8.79 3.73
C LEU A 133 1.63 7.92 4.89
N PRO A 134 2.12 8.53 5.98
CA PRO A 134 2.60 7.81 7.15
C PRO A 134 1.48 6.96 7.76
N GLN A 135 1.80 5.74 8.21
CA GLN A 135 0.84 4.74 8.70
C GLN A 135 -0.09 5.24 9.83
N GLY A 136 0.27 6.32 10.54
CA GLY A 136 -0.58 6.96 11.56
C GLY A 136 -1.68 7.91 11.04
N LEU A 137 -1.56 8.44 9.81
CA LEU A 137 -2.48 9.45 9.24
C LEU A 137 -3.63 8.83 8.42
N GLN A 138 -3.57 7.53 8.12
CA GLN A 138 -4.66 6.83 7.42
C GLN A 138 -5.95 6.81 8.26
N GLY A 139 -5.84 6.69 9.59
CA GLY A 139 -7.00 6.68 10.48
C GLY A 139 -7.75 8.01 10.51
N THR A 140 -7.03 9.14 10.59
CA THR A 140 -7.64 10.46 10.67
C THR A 140 -8.24 10.92 9.35
N LEU A 141 -7.66 10.54 8.21
CA LEU A 141 -8.24 10.82 6.88
C LEU A 141 -9.49 9.97 6.58
N LEU A 142 -9.54 8.72 7.07
CA LEU A 142 -10.77 7.93 7.03
C LEU A 142 -11.86 8.59 7.87
N VAL A 143 -11.54 8.98 9.12
CA VAL A 143 -12.49 9.67 9.99
C VAL A 143 -12.98 10.97 9.36
N SER A 144 -12.11 11.80 8.77
CA SER A 144 -12.54 13.06 8.13
C SER A 144 -13.39 12.82 6.88
N SER A 145 -13.12 11.76 6.12
CA SER A 145 -13.94 11.37 4.96
C SER A 145 -15.32 10.87 5.39
N PHE A 146 -15.40 10.07 6.45
CA PHE A 146 -16.66 9.62 7.03
C PHE A 146 -17.48 10.77 7.62
N VAL A 147 -16.84 11.70 8.33
CA VAL A 147 -17.49 12.91 8.88
C VAL A 147 -18.05 13.75 7.73
N SER A 148 -17.29 13.96 6.67
CA SER A 148 -17.73 14.74 5.50
C SER A 148 -18.91 14.07 4.79
N ALA A 149 -18.84 12.75 4.58
CA ALA A 149 -19.93 11.98 3.98
C ALA A 149 -21.20 12.01 4.85
N PHE A 150 -21.04 11.92 6.18
CA PHE A 150 -22.15 11.98 7.12
C PHE A 150 -22.83 13.35 7.11
N VAL A 151 -22.06 14.43 7.13
CA VAL A 151 -22.58 15.82 7.05
C VAL A 151 -23.34 16.05 5.74
N LEU A 152 -22.79 15.58 4.61
CA LEU A 152 -23.47 15.68 3.31
C LEU A 152 -24.79 14.90 3.29
N THR A 153 -24.81 13.70 3.87
CA THR A 153 -26.01 12.86 3.94
C THR A 153 -27.10 13.51 4.79
N LEU A 154 -26.76 14.05 5.97
CA LEU A 154 -27.71 14.77 6.82
C LEU A 154 -28.26 16.04 6.16
N THR A 155 -27.41 16.78 5.45
CA THR A 155 -27.82 18.00 4.75
C THR A 155 -28.81 17.68 3.63
N GLY A 156 -28.53 16.63 2.83
CA GLY A 156 -29.45 16.16 1.79
C GLY A 156 -30.80 15.71 2.35
N TYR A 157 -30.80 14.97 3.47
CA TYR A 157 -32.03 14.54 4.15
C TYR A 157 -32.87 15.73 4.65
N GLY A 158 -32.22 16.74 5.22
CA GLY A 158 -32.89 17.96 5.70
C GLY A 158 -33.61 18.72 4.59
N ILE A 159 -32.95 18.89 3.43
CA ILE A 159 -33.53 19.57 2.26
C ILE A 159 -34.73 18.78 1.72
N ALA A 160 -34.58 17.46 1.56
CA ALA A 160 -35.67 16.60 1.07
C ALA A 160 -36.92 16.73 1.96
N ARG A 161 -36.74 16.69 3.29
CA ARG A 161 -37.84 16.84 4.26
C ARG A 161 -38.49 18.22 4.22
N ALA A 162 -37.70 19.28 4.05
CA ALA A 162 -38.21 20.65 3.94
C ALA A 162 -39.11 20.83 2.71
N MET A 163 -38.73 20.24 1.56
CA MET A 163 -39.53 20.30 0.33
C MET A 163 -40.84 19.51 0.42
N THR A 164 -40.87 18.37 1.12
CA THR A 164 -42.12 17.64 1.34
C THR A 164 -43.11 18.47 2.16
N ARG A 165 -42.60 19.22 3.13
CA ARG A 165 -43.42 20.06 4.02
C ARG A 165 -44.00 21.27 3.29
N SER A 166 -43.22 21.95 2.44
CA SER A 166 -43.72 23.09 1.66
C SER A 166 -44.81 22.68 0.67
N ARG A 167 -44.67 21.50 0.04
CA ARG A 167 -45.70 20.96 -0.86
C ARG A 167 -47.03 20.72 -0.15
N SER A 168 -47.00 20.16 1.06
CA SER A 168 -48.22 19.93 1.86
C SER A 168 -48.95 21.22 2.26
N LEU A 169 -48.22 22.33 2.45
CA LEU A 169 -48.82 23.64 2.76
C LEU A 169 -49.44 24.30 1.52
N GLN A 170 -48.84 24.09 0.34
CA GLN A 170 -49.34 24.63 -0.91
C GLN A 170 -50.61 23.93 -1.39
N GLU A 171 -50.74 22.62 -1.14
CA GLU A 171 -51.94 21.83 -1.47
C GLU A 171 -53.11 22.06 -0.48
N GLY A 172 -52.84 22.58 0.72
CA GLY A 172 -53.86 22.87 1.74
C GLY A 172 -54.50 24.26 1.68
N GLY A 173 -53.94 25.20 0.92
CA GLY A 173 -54.38 26.61 0.88
C GLY A 173 -55.40 26.95 -0.22
N THR A 174 -55.88 25.97 -0.99
CA THR A 174 -56.79 26.16 -2.13
C THR A 174 -58.24 25.71 -1.87
N ARG A 175 -58.67 25.68 -0.60
CA ARG A 175 -60.07 25.39 -0.22
C ARG A 175 -60.73 26.56 0.46
#